data_AF-A0A2X2BE32-F1
#
_entry.id   AF-A0A2X2BE32-F1
#
_cell.length_a   1.000
_cell.length_b   1.000
_cell.length_c   1.000
_cell.angle_alpha   90.00
_cell.angle_beta   90.00
_cell.angle_gamma   90.00
#
_symmetry.space_group_name_H-M   'P 1'
#
loop_
_entity.id
_entity.type
_entity.pdbx_description
1 polymer ?
#
loop_
_entity_poly.entity_id
_entity_poly.type
_entity_poly.pdbx_seq_one_letter_code
_entity_poly.pdbx_strand_id
1 'polypeptide(L)'
;MSHSSTRPYLAQVVETALKDSNEKVLFLVAEVGEQACLCLLAQPQLALFDRTLTFCDPLKIMNDRLSEYHKQSEPRSFLYEKVI
;
A
#
# COMPACT_ATOMS: atom_id res chain seq x y z
N MET A 1 -15.81 -10.71 12.02
CA MET A 1 -14.69 -10.21 11.20
C MET A 1 -14.70 -8.70 11.34
N SER A 2 -13.76 -8.14 12.11
CA SER A 2 -13.74 -6.72 12.44
C SER A 2 -13.35 -5.91 11.21
N HIS A 3 -14.33 -5.26 10.57
CA HIS A 3 -14.09 -4.22 9.57
C HIS A 3 -13.55 -2.99 10.32
N SER A 4 -12.25 -2.96 10.62
CA SER A 4 -11.59 -1.73 11.09
C SER A 4 -11.57 -0.77 9.91
N SER A 5 -12.55 0.14 9.87
CA SER A 5 -12.58 1.25 8.92
C SER A 5 -11.36 2.12 9.18
N THR A 6 -10.28 1.88 8.42
CA THR A 6 -9.10 2.74 8.47
C THR A 6 -9.49 4.09 7.87
N ARG A 7 -9.10 5.19 8.51
CA ARG A 7 -9.26 6.54 7.97
C ARG A 7 -7.93 6.95 7.33
N PRO A 8 -7.77 6.75 6.01
CA PRO A 8 -6.53 7.11 5.34
C PRO A 8 -6.27 8.62 5.43
N TYR A 9 -5.00 9.01 5.53
CA TYR A 9 -4.56 10.40 5.49
C TYR A 9 -3.49 10.62 4.41
N LEU A 10 -3.26 11.89 4.05
CA LEU A 10 -2.31 12.26 3.01
C LEU A 10 -0.89 11.76 3.31
N ALA A 11 -0.18 11.25 2.30
CA ALA A 11 1.16 10.68 2.39
C ALA A 11 1.29 9.43 3.28
N GLN A 12 0.17 8.82 3.68
CA GLN A 12 0.19 7.53 4.36
C GLN A 12 0.51 6.39 3.38
N VAL A 13 1.34 5.44 3.80
CA VAL A 13 1.47 4.15 3.12
C VAL A 13 0.35 3.23 3.61
N VAL A 14 -0.43 2.72 2.67
CA VAL A 14 -1.57 1.83 2.90
C VAL A 14 -1.40 0.55 2.10
N GLU A 15 -2.06 -0.50 2.55
CA GLU A 15 -2.09 -1.80 1.92
C GLU A 15 -3.50 -2.10 1.38
N THR A 16 -3.58 -2.82 0.27
CA THR A 16 -4.84 -3.43 -0.20
C THR A 16 -4.57 -4.83 -0.73
N ALA A 17 -5.56 -5.72 -0.64
CA ALA A 17 -5.46 -7.09 -1.14
C ALA A 17 -6.12 -7.21 -2.52
N LEU A 18 -5.42 -7.81 -3.48
CA LEU A 18 -6.03 -8.21 -4.75
C LEU A 18 -7.06 -9.31 -4.50
N LYS A 19 -8.26 -9.18 -5.09
CA LYS A 19 -9.35 -10.14 -4.88
C LYS A 19 -9.00 -11.56 -5.35
N ASP A 20 -8.22 -11.66 -6.42
CA ASP A 20 -7.98 -12.94 -7.10
C ASP A 20 -6.85 -13.75 -6.45
N SER A 21 -5.81 -13.07 -5.96
CA SER A 21 -4.61 -13.70 -5.40
C SER A 21 -4.48 -13.53 -3.88
N ASN A 22 -5.30 -12.67 -3.26
CA ASN A 22 -5.12 -12.17 -1.89
C ASN A 22 -3.72 -11.57 -1.64
N GLU A 23 -3.03 -11.19 -2.72
CA GLU A 23 -1.72 -10.54 -2.68
C GLU A 23 -1.88 -9.13 -2.12
N LYS A 24 -1.02 -8.79 -1.17
CA LYS A 24 -0.96 -7.48 -0.55
C LYS A 24 -0.12 -6.54 -1.40
N VAL A 25 -0.71 -5.41 -1.74
CA VAL A 25 -0.12 -4.39 -2.61
C VAL A 25 -0.03 -3.10 -1.84
N LEU A 26 1.10 -2.41 -1.98
CA LEU A 26 1.36 -1.16 -1.26
C LEU A 26 1.06 0.05 -2.14
N PHE A 27 0.45 1.04 -1.51
CA PHE A 27 0.13 2.32 -2.13
C PHE A 27 0.46 3.49 -1.20
N LEU A 28 0.78 4.64 -1.78
CA LEU A 28 0.91 5.92 -1.08
C LEU A 28 -0.33 6.77 -1.34
N VAL A 29 -0.99 7.27 -0.29
CA VAL A 29 -2.15 8.15 -0.44
C VAL A 29 -1.68 9.53 -0.92
N ALA A 30 -2.11 9.92 -2.13
CA ALA A 30 -1.81 11.23 -2.73
C ALA A 30 -2.94 12.24 -2.55
N GLU A 31 -4.19 11.80 -2.50
CA GLU A 31 -5.34 12.64 -2.15
C GLU A 31 -6.34 11.87 -1.29
N VAL A 32 -6.90 12.53 -0.28
CA VAL A 32 -7.90 11.96 0.62
C VAL A 32 -9.28 12.38 0.17
N GLY A 33 -10.16 11.40 -0.05
CA GLY A 33 -11.59 11.64 -0.31
C GLY A 33 -12.47 10.91 0.70
N GLU A 34 -13.74 11.28 0.74
CA GLU A 34 -14.70 10.77 1.72
C GLU A 34 -14.94 9.25 1.58
N GLN A 35 -15.02 8.75 0.35
CA GLN A 35 -15.30 7.34 0.06
C GLN A 35 -14.15 6.61 -0.63
N ALA A 36 -13.19 7.35 -1.19
CA ALA A 36 -12.05 6.80 -1.90
C ALA A 36 -10.88 7.78 -1.84
N CYS A 37 -9.68 7.23 -1.85
CA CYS A 37 -8.44 7.97 -1.99
C CYS A 37 -7.89 7.84 -3.41
N LEU A 38 -7.19 8.88 -3.87
CA LEU A 38 -6.25 8.74 -4.96
C LEU A 38 -4.93 8.25 -4.36
N CYS A 39 -4.48 7.09 -4.79
CA CYS A 39 -3.23 6.51 -4.29
C CYS A 39 -2.26 6.27 -5.45
N LEU A 40 -0.96 6.27 -5.16
CA LEU A 40 0.11 6.00 -6.10
C LEU A 40 0.71 4.64 -5.77
N LEU A 41 1.02 3.82 -6.78
CA LEU A 41 1.64 2.51 -6.55
C LEU A 41 3.01 2.69 -5.85
N ALA A 42 3.20 2.05 -4.69
CA ALA A 42 4.41 2.18 -3.88
C ALA A 42 5.37 0.98 -4.02
N GLN A 43 5.25 0.23 -5.12
CA GLN A 43 6.09 -0.91 -5.47
C GLN A 43 6.50 -0.83 -6.96
N PRO A 44 7.54 -1.55 -7.41
CA PRO A 44 8.09 -1.39 -8.76
C PRO A 44 7.06 -1.59 -9.88
N GLN A 45 6.20 -2.60 -9.74
CA GLN A 45 5.20 -2.95 -10.72
C GLN A 45 4.07 -3.75 -10.06
N LEU A 46 2.88 -3.69 -10.67
CA LEU A 46 1.73 -4.52 -10.32
C LEU A 46 0.99 -4.93 -11.59
N ALA A 47 0.87 -6.23 -11.84
CA ALA A 47 0.03 -6.74 -12.91
C ALA A 47 -1.42 -6.86 -12.43
N LEU A 48 -2.32 -6.13 -13.07
CA LEU A 48 -3.77 -6.31 -12.94
C LEU A 48 -4.28 -7.07 -14.17
N PHE A 49 -5.54 -7.51 -14.12
CA PHE A 49 -6.15 -8.27 -15.20
C PHE A 49 -6.17 -7.53 -16.55
N ASP A 50 -6.40 -6.22 -16.52
CA ASP A 50 -6.60 -5.37 -17.71
C ASP A 50 -5.37 -4.53 -18.08
N ARG A 51 -4.43 -4.34 -17.14
CA ARG A 51 -3.26 -3.47 -17.31
C ARG A 51 -2.15 -3.78 -16.32
N THR A 52 -0.98 -3.24 -16.58
CA THR A 52 0.14 -3.24 -15.64
C THR A 52 0.36 -1.83 -15.12
N LEU A 53 0.40 -1.69 -13.80
CA LEU A 53 0.79 -0.44 -13.14
C LEU A 53 2.29 -0.45 -12.86
N THR A 54 2.92 0.69 -13.01
CA THR A 54 4.31 0.99 -12.68
C THR A 54 4.39 1.87 -11.45
N PHE A 55 5.58 1.98 -10.86
CA PHE A 55 5.81 2.82 -9.69
C PHE A 55 5.27 4.24 -9.89
N CYS A 56 4.55 4.74 -8.89
CA CYS A 56 3.83 6.01 -8.90
C CYS A 56 2.64 6.13 -9.87
N ASP A 57 2.19 5.05 -10.51
CA ASP A 57 0.95 5.13 -11.28
C ASP A 57 -0.24 5.37 -10.35
N PRO A 58 -1.16 6.28 -10.74
CA PRO A 58 -2.32 6.61 -9.93
C PRO A 58 -3.42 5.55 -10.01
N LEU A 59 -4.00 5.22 -8.86
CA LEU A 59 -5.14 4.34 -8.70
C LEU A 59 -6.10 4.91 -7.66
N LYS A 60 -7.37 5.05 -8.04
CA LYS A 60 -8.43 5.42 -7.11
C LYS A 60 -8.92 4.17 -6.36
N ILE A 61 -8.77 4.17 -5.05
CA ILE A 61 -9.10 3.02 -4.19
C ILE A 61 -10.16 3.43 -3.19
N MET A 62 -11.24 2.64 -3.09
CA MET A 62 -12.28 2.83 -2.09
C MET A 62 -11.73 2.60 -0.68
N ASN A 63 -12.14 3.43 0.28
CA ASN A 63 -11.58 3.43 1.64
C ASN A 63 -11.79 2.09 2.38
N ASP A 64 -12.86 1.36 2.06
CA ASP A 64 -13.17 0.04 2.61
C ASP A 64 -12.21 -1.08 2.17
N ARG A 65 -11.41 -0.83 1.14
CA ARG A 65 -10.38 -1.75 0.63
C ARG A 65 -8.98 -1.45 1.15
N LEU A 66 -8.82 -0.34 1.89
CA LEU A 66 -7.54 0.06 2.46
C LEU A 66 -7.35 -0.54 3.84
N SER A 67 -6.10 -0.84 4.16
CA SER A 67 -5.66 -1.30 5.47
C SER A 67 -4.36 -0.61 5.83
N GLU A 68 -4.08 -0.50 7.13
CA GLU A 68 -2.84 0.10 7.61
C GLU A 68 -1.65 -0.80 7.25
N TYR A 69 -0.60 -0.21 6.69
CA TYR A 69 0.63 -0.92 6.46
C TYR A 69 1.44 -1.00 7.76
N HIS A 70 1.53 -2.20 8.32
CA HIS A 70 2.45 -2.47 9.42
C HIS A 70 3.74 -3.06 8.85
N LYS A 71 4.81 -2.25 8.82
CA LYS A 71 6.14 -2.75 8.48
C LYS A 71 6.51 -3.82 9.50
N GLN A 72 6.53 -5.09 9.07
CA GLN A 72 7.08 -6.15 9.90
C GLN A 72 8.53 -5.79 10.17
N SER A 73 8.85 -5.58 11.44
CA SER A 73 10.21 -5.28 11.89
C SER A 73 11.10 -6.44 11.48
N GLU A 74 11.78 -6.33 10.34
CA GLU A 74 12.92 -7.20 10.07
C GLU A 74 13.90 -7.02 11.23
N PRO A 75 14.44 -8.12 11.80
CA PRO A 75 15.50 -8.00 12.77
C PRO A 75 16.59 -7.15 12.13
N ARG A 76 16.92 -6.01 12.77
CA ARG A 76 18.01 -5.13 12.36
C ARG A 76 19.30 -5.96 12.31
N SER A 77 19.60 -6.58 11.18
CA SER A 77 20.99 -6.80 10.85
C SER A 77 21.56 -5.40 10.68
N PHE A 78 22.39 -5.00 11.62
CA PHE A 78 23.07 -3.71 11.55
C PHE A 78 23.96 -3.77 10.30
N LEU A 79 23.51 -3.19 9.20
CA LEU A 79 24.28 -3.07 7.95
C LEU A 79 25.61 -2.30 8.15
N TYR A 80 25.84 -1.74 9.34
CA TYR A 80 27.03 -1.02 9.74
C TYR A 80 27.97 -1.77 10.69
N GLU A 81 27.66 -3.00 11.10
CA GLU A 81 28.49 -3.75 12.06
C GLU A 81 29.71 -4.44 11.41
N LYS A 82 29.86 -4.34 10.08
CA LYS A 82 30.98 -4.93 9.32
C LYS A 82 32.00 -3.89 8.84
N VAL A 83 32.27 -2.86 9.66
CA VAL A 83 33.39 -1.93 9.44
C VAL A 83 34.03 -1.55 10.78
N ILE A 84 34.65 -2.51 11.46
CA ILE A 84 35.77 -2.26 12.40
C ILE A 84 36.72 -3.47 12.32
#